data_AF-A0A661QJ56-F1
#
_entry.id   AF-A0A661QJ56-F1
#
_cell.length_a   1.000
_cell.length_b   1.000
_cell.length_c   1.000
_cell.angle_alpha   90.00
_cell.angle_beta   90.00
_cell.angle_gamma   90.00
#
_symmetry.space_group_name_H-M   'P 1'
#
loop_
_entity.id
_entity.type
_entity.pdbx_description
1 polymer ?
#
loop_
_entity_poly.entity_id
_entity_poly.type
_entity_poly.pdbx_seq_one_letter_code
_entity_poly.pdbx_strand_id
1 'polypeptide(L)'
;TPFEQTFTALKTGKVDAAVVIHEGNLTYAERGFAKILDLGVWWWEKTRYPLPLGGNVIRRGLGAEKIKKVSQLLRKSIQYALDHRNEVIDYLLARETRSDKLLHNRKLLDQYLSMYANRDTLEYPEAARQGIKELFRRGYDTGIISHPVTIEFAP
;
A
#
# COMPACT_ATOMS: atom_id res chain seq x y z
N THR A 1 3.69 16.61 -8.48
CA THR A 1 4.51 15.42 -8.19
C THR A 1 4.51 14.49 -9.40
N PRO A 2 5.38 13.48 -9.48
CA PRO A 2 5.31 12.45 -10.53
C PRO A 2 3.91 11.83 -10.66
N PHE A 3 3.18 11.67 -9.55
CA PHE A 3 1.80 11.16 -9.55
C PHE A 3 0.81 12.12 -10.22
N GLU A 4 0.88 13.43 -9.95
CA GLU A 4 0.04 14.42 -10.63
C GLU A 4 0.29 14.48 -12.14
N GLN A 5 1.54 14.25 -12.58
CA GLN A 5 1.87 14.19 -14.01
C GLN A 5 1.11 13.05 -14.73
N THR A 6 0.72 12.00 -14.02
CA THR A 6 -0.05 10.87 -14.58
C THR A 6 -1.41 11.36 -15.09
N PHE A 7 -2.14 12.10 -14.26
CA PHE A 7 -3.45 12.64 -14.66
C PHE A 7 -3.31 13.70 -15.75
N THR A 8 -2.27 14.53 -15.73
CA THR A 8 -1.99 15.46 -16.83
C THR A 8 -1.71 14.73 -18.14
N ALA A 9 -0.91 13.67 -18.12
CA ALA A 9 -0.61 12.87 -19.31
C ALA A 9 -1.87 12.24 -19.91
N LEU A 10 -2.76 11.71 -19.07
CA LEU A 10 -4.06 11.20 -19.49
C LEU A 10 -4.95 12.32 -20.08
N LYS A 11 -5.08 13.47 -19.41
CA LYS A 11 -5.91 14.60 -19.90
C LYS A 11 -5.43 15.14 -21.23
N THR A 12 -4.12 15.13 -21.46
CA THR A 12 -3.49 15.68 -22.67
C THR A 12 -3.35 14.65 -23.79
N GLY A 13 -3.80 13.41 -23.59
CA GLY A 13 -3.70 12.34 -24.58
C GLY A 13 -2.26 11.90 -24.87
N LYS A 14 -1.31 12.17 -23.95
CA LYS A 14 0.08 11.69 -24.08
C LYS A 14 0.21 10.19 -23.86
N VAL A 15 -0.75 9.60 -23.15
CA VAL A 15 -0.86 8.16 -22.88
C VAL A 15 -2.32 7.76 -22.96
N ASP A 16 -2.59 6.53 -23.41
CA ASP A 16 -3.95 6.00 -23.53
C ASP A 16 -4.52 5.51 -22.19
N ALA A 17 -3.64 5.04 -21.30
CA ALA A 17 -3.98 4.54 -19.98
C ALA A 17 -2.81 4.73 -19.01
N ALA A 18 -3.08 4.70 -17.71
CA ALA A 18 -2.05 4.76 -16.69
C ALA A 18 -2.39 3.90 -15.48
N VAL A 19 -1.36 3.40 -14.81
CA VAL A 19 -1.48 2.77 -13.50
C VAL A 19 -1.54 3.86 -12.45
N VAL A 20 -2.64 3.91 -11.71
CA VAL A 20 -2.88 4.91 -10.67
C VAL A 20 -2.69 4.26 -9.29
N ILE A 21 -1.90 4.92 -8.44
CA ILE A 21 -1.63 4.49 -7.06
C ILE A 21 -1.92 5.63 -6.07
N HIS A 22 -1.70 5.37 -4.78
CA HIS A 22 -1.97 6.32 -3.68
C HIS A 22 -3.43 6.81 -3.69
N GLU A 23 -3.67 8.09 -3.38
CA GLU A 23 -4.98 8.70 -3.37
C GLU A 23 -5.66 8.71 -4.74
N GLY A 24 -4.89 8.62 -5.84
CA GLY A 24 -5.44 8.59 -7.20
C GLY A 24 -6.47 7.48 -7.41
N ASN A 25 -6.36 6.36 -6.68
CA ASN A 25 -7.31 5.24 -6.73
C ASN A 25 -8.71 5.61 -6.20
N LEU A 26 -8.83 6.65 -5.37
CA LEU A 26 -10.10 7.14 -4.87
C LEU A 26 -10.64 8.32 -5.68
N THR A 27 -9.77 9.02 -6.41
CA THR A 27 -10.07 10.35 -6.96
C THR A 27 -10.16 10.38 -8.49
N TYR A 28 -9.81 9.29 -9.17
CA TYR A 28 -9.81 9.23 -10.64
C TYR A 28 -11.19 9.58 -11.25
N ALA A 29 -12.28 9.15 -10.62
CA ALA A 29 -13.64 9.36 -11.13
C ALA A 29 -14.03 10.84 -11.13
N GLU A 30 -13.73 11.55 -10.03
CA GLU A 30 -13.96 13.00 -9.91
C GLU A 30 -13.09 13.80 -10.87
N ARG A 31 -11.93 13.24 -11.25
CA ARG A 31 -11.02 13.82 -12.26
C ARG A 31 -11.48 13.55 -13.71
N GLY A 32 -12.61 12.87 -13.92
CA GLY A 32 -13.22 12.61 -15.22
C GLY A 32 -12.74 11.34 -15.91
N PHE A 33 -12.08 10.42 -15.19
CA PHE A 33 -11.54 9.19 -15.73
C PHE A 33 -12.36 7.96 -15.33
N ALA A 34 -12.28 6.91 -16.14
CA ALA A 34 -12.91 5.62 -15.87
C ALA A 34 -11.86 4.58 -15.48
N LYS A 35 -12.24 3.66 -14.57
CA LYS A 35 -11.41 2.52 -14.20
C LYS A 35 -11.51 1.44 -15.29
N ILE A 36 -10.38 1.09 -15.89
CA ILE A 36 -10.27 0.02 -16.90
C ILE A 36 -10.10 -1.34 -16.22
N LEU A 37 -9.23 -1.41 -15.22
CA LEU A 37 -8.89 -2.62 -14.49
C LEU A 37 -8.60 -2.31 -13.03
N ASP A 38 -9.09 -3.15 -12.14
CA ASP A 38 -8.70 -3.15 -10.73
C ASP A 38 -7.66 -4.25 -10.49
N LEU A 39 -6.40 -3.86 -10.29
CA LEU A 39 -5.29 -4.80 -10.12
C LEU A 39 -5.42 -5.64 -8.84
N GLY A 40 -6.06 -5.11 -7.79
CA GLY A 40 -6.31 -5.84 -6.55
C GLY A 40 -7.34 -6.95 -6.76
N VAL A 41 -8.45 -6.64 -7.43
CA VAL A 41 -9.48 -7.63 -7.79
C VAL A 41 -8.91 -8.68 -8.74
N TRP A 42 -8.22 -8.25 -9.80
CA TRP A 42 -7.56 -9.16 -10.74
C TRP A 42 -6.59 -10.12 -10.04
N TRP A 43 -5.76 -9.60 -9.13
CA TRP A 43 -4.83 -10.42 -8.37
C TRP A 43 -5.55 -11.44 -7.49
N TRP A 44 -6.60 -11.01 -6.78
CA TRP A 44 -7.42 -11.89 -5.96
C TRP A 44 -8.06 -13.02 -6.77
N GLU A 45 -8.61 -12.72 -7.94
CA GLU A 45 -9.19 -13.73 -8.84
C GLU A 45 -8.15 -14.76 -9.30
N LYS A 46 -6.91 -14.33 -9.52
CA LYS A 46 -5.81 -15.18 -10.02
C LYS A 46 -5.07 -15.98 -8.95
N THR A 47 -5.14 -15.58 -7.68
CA THR A 47 -4.29 -16.16 -6.62
C THR A 47 -5.06 -16.56 -5.37
N ARG A 48 -6.23 -15.95 -5.12
CA ARG A 48 -6.95 -16.02 -3.84
C ARG A 48 -6.15 -15.52 -2.64
N TYR A 49 -5.11 -14.73 -2.89
CA TYR A 49 -4.34 -14.02 -1.87
C TYR A 49 -4.56 -12.51 -2.00
N PRO A 50 -4.48 -11.73 -0.91
CA PRO A 50 -4.45 -10.27 -1.01
C PRO A 50 -3.22 -9.83 -1.81
N LEU A 51 -3.35 -8.75 -2.57
CA LEU A 51 -2.26 -8.18 -3.37
C LEU A 51 -1.25 -7.48 -2.45
N PRO A 52 0.03 -7.91 -2.42
CA PRO A 52 1.05 -7.18 -1.67
C PRO A 52 1.43 -5.89 -2.39
N LEU A 53 1.17 -4.75 -1.76
CA LEU A 53 1.46 -3.42 -2.33
C LEU A 53 2.71 -2.77 -1.75
N GLY A 54 2.94 -2.95 -0.45
CA GLY A 54 4.06 -2.36 0.26
C GLY A 54 4.41 -3.17 1.50
N GLY A 55 5.66 -3.03 1.96
CA GLY A 55 6.15 -3.72 3.15
C GLY A 55 7.27 -2.94 3.81
N ASN A 56 7.37 -3.08 5.13
CA ASN A 56 8.51 -2.58 5.89
C ASN A 56 9.64 -3.61 5.83
N VAL A 57 10.82 -3.18 5.42
CA VAL A 57 12.01 -4.04 5.37
C VAL A 57 13.04 -3.59 6.39
N ILE A 58 13.72 -4.56 7.01
CA ILE A 58 14.74 -4.30 8.02
C ILE A 58 16.04 -5.01 7.67
N ARG A 59 17.15 -4.28 7.73
CA ARG A 59 18.48 -4.79 7.36
C ARG A 59 18.93 -5.87 8.34
N ARG A 60 19.18 -7.09 7.83
CA ARG A 60 19.65 -8.24 8.61
C ARG A 60 20.88 -7.95 9.48
N GLY A 61 21.81 -7.15 8.96
CA GLY A 61 23.04 -6.76 9.65
C GLY A 61 22.85 -5.93 10.94
N LEU A 62 21.62 -5.56 11.32
CA LEU A 62 21.34 -4.92 12.61
C LEU A 62 21.39 -5.91 13.79
N GLY A 63 21.29 -7.22 13.53
CA GLY A 63 21.28 -8.26 14.55
C GLY A 63 19.89 -8.52 15.13
N ALA A 64 19.67 -9.76 15.59
CA ALA A 64 18.36 -10.27 15.99
C ALA A 64 17.69 -9.42 17.08
N GLU A 65 18.44 -8.98 18.09
CA GLU A 65 17.91 -8.16 19.19
C GLU A 65 17.35 -6.82 18.71
N LYS A 66 18.08 -6.12 17.84
CA LYS A 66 17.61 -4.84 17.28
C LYS A 66 16.41 -5.04 16.37
N ILE A 67 16.44 -6.09 15.55
CA ILE A 67 15.33 -6.43 14.66
C ILE A 67 14.06 -6.68 15.46
N LYS A 68 14.13 -7.54 16.49
CA LYS A 68 13.01 -7.83 17.39
C LYS A 68 12.49 -6.58 18.09
N LYS A 69 13.37 -5.73 18.60
CA LYS A 69 12.99 -4.48 19.26
C LYS A 69 12.25 -3.54 18.30
N VAL A 70 12.77 -3.35 17.08
CA VAL A 70 12.15 -2.47 16.07
C VAL A 70 10.80 -3.03 15.63
N SER A 71 10.70 -4.34 15.35
CA SER A 71 9.43 -5.00 15.03
C SER A 71 8.35 -4.76 16.09
N GLN A 72 8.70 -4.94 17.36
CA GLN A 72 7.77 -4.75 18.47
C GLN A 72 7.31 -3.28 18.58
N LEU A 73 8.23 -2.33 18.39
CA LEU A 73 7.89 -0.91 18.40
C LEU A 73 6.96 -0.53 17.23
N LEU A 74 7.24 -1.04 16.02
CA LEU A 74 6.37 -0.84 14.86
C LEU A 74 4.98 -1.43 15.08
N ARG A 75 4.89 -2.66 15.61
CA ARG A 75 3.61 -3.29 15.95
C ARG A 75 2.81 -2.45 16.94
N LYS A 76 3.45 -1.96 18.00
CA LYS A 76 2.82 -1.07 19.00
C LYS A 76 2.36 0.24 18.37
N SER A 77 3.16 0.83 17.48
CA SER A 77 2.80 2.06 16.77
C SER A 77 1.58 1.88 15.87
N ILE A 78 1.49 0.75 15.15
CA ILE A 78 0.34 0.43 14.30
C ILE A 78 -0.89 0.18 15.16
N GLN A 79 -0.76 -0.61 16.23
CA GLN A 79 -1.85 -0.88 17.17
C GLN A 79 -2.41 0.42 17.76
N TYR A 80 -1.53 1.30 18.24
CA TYR A 80 -1.93 2.60 18.75
C TYR A 80 -2.70 3.41 17.70
N ALA A 81 -2.23 3.45 16.45
CA ALA A 81 -2.93 4.18 15.41
C ALA A 81 -4.31 3.59 15.04
N LEU A 82 -4.50 2.28 15.21
CA LEU A 82 -5.80 1.62 15.03
C LEU A 82 -6.74 1.91 16.20
N ASP A 83 -6.24 1.82 17.43
CA ASP A 83 -7.03 2.06 18.65
C ASP A 83 -7.43 3.54 18.79
N HIS A 84 -6.57 4.45 18.31
CA HIS A 84 -6.73 5.91 18.37
C HIS A 84 -7.11 6.50 17.00
N ARG A 85 -7.87 5.76 16.21
CA ARG A 85 -8.20 6.07 14.81
C ARG A 85 -8.60 7.52 14.56
N ASN A 86 -9.53 8.04 15.35
CA ASN A 86 -10.05 9.40 15.21
C ASN A 86 -8.97 10.45 15.49
N GLU A 87 -8.23 10.29 16.57
CA GLU A 87 -7.13 11.20 16.96
C GLU A 87 -6.04 11.24 15.89
N VAL A 88 -5.69 10.07 15.32
CA VAL A 88 -4.74 9.99 14.20
C VAL A 88 -5.27 10.73 12.98
N ILE A 89 -6.54 10.56 12.61
CA ILE A 89 -7.15 11.27 11.49
C ILE A 89 -7.10 12.78 11.72
N ASP A 90 -7.47 13.25 12.91
CA ASP A 90 -7.43 14.67 13.28
C ASP A 90 -5.99 15.22 13.20
N TYR A 91 -5.03 14.46 13.72
CA TYR A 91 -3.61 14.81 13.65
C TYR A 91 -3.09 14.93 12.21
N LEU A 92 -3.47 13.97 11.34
CA LEU A 92 -3.07 13.94 9.93
C LEU A 92 -3.70 15.11 9.16
N LEU A 93 -4.98 15.39 9.35
CA LEU A 93 -5.68 16.51 8.72
C LEU A 93 -5.04 17.85 9.07
N ALA A 94 -4.67 18.06 10.34
CA ALA A 94 -4.02 19.29 10.79
C ALA A 94 -2.62 19.52 10.19
N ARG A 95 -2.00 18.48 9.61
CA ARG A 95 -0.63 18.50 9.06
C ARG A 95 -0.58 18.23 7.56
N GLU A 96 -1.71 17.98 6.92
CA GLU A 96 -1.75 17.72 5.49
C GLU A 96 -1.42 19.02 4.74
N THR A 97 -0.30 18.99 4.02
CA THR A 97 0.24 20.15 3.28
C THR A 97 0.09 19.98 1.77
N ARG A 98 -0.34 18.78 1.32
CA ARG A 98 -0.55 18.51 -0.10
C ARG A 98 -1.77 19.26 -0.62
N SER A 99 -1.66 19.70 -1.86
CA SER A 99 -2.71 20.41 -2.59
C SER A 99 -3.89 19.52 -2.99
N ASP A 100 -3.73 18.18 -2.92
CA ASP A 100 -4.82 17.27 -3.23
C ASP A 100 -5.87 17.36 -2.12
N LYS A 101 -6.95 18.10 -2.42
CA LYS A 101 -7.99 18.46 -1.45
C LYS A 101 -8.72 17.25 -0.87
N LEU A 102 -8.54 16.09 -1.47
CA LEU A 102 -9.29 14.88 -1.18
C LEU A 102 -8.85 14.25 0.15
N LEU A 103 -7.63 14.53 0.61
CA LEU A 103 -7.18 14.14 1.94
C LEU A 103 -7.60 15.12 3.05
N HIS A 104 -8.24 16.25 2.71
CA HIS A 104 -8.87 17.16 3.70
C HIS A 104 -10.27 16.72 4.09
N ASN A 105 -10.83 15.70 3.43
CA ASN A 105 -12.10 15.10 3.81
C ASN A 105 -11.86 13.95 4.78
N ARG A 106 -12.32 14.11 6.03
CA ARG A 106 -12.22 13.08 7.09
C ARG A 106 -12.66 11.69 6.61
N LYS A 107 -13.81 11.61 5.93
CA LYS A 107 -14.39 10.33 5.48
C LYS A 107 -13.50 9.67 4.42
N LEU A 108 -12.94 10.46 3.51
CA LEU A 108 -12.11 9.93 2.44
C LEU A 108 -10.73 9.51 2.96
N LEU A 109 -10.16 10.28 3.90
CA LEU A 109 -8.94 9.90 4.62
C LEU A 109 -9.14 8.62 5.43
N ASP A 110 -10.29 8.47 6.10
CA ASP A 110 -10.61 7.26 6.85
C ASP A 110 -10.74 6.04 5.93
N GLN A 111 -11.42 6.19 4.80
CA GLN A 111 -11.51 5.17 3.76
C GLN A 111 -10.12 4.79 3.23
N TYR A 112 -9.30 5.78 2.87
CA TYR A 112 -7.95 5.56 2.35
C TYR A 112 -7.09 4.75 3.31
N LEU A 113 -7.08 5.16 4.58
CA LEU A 113 -6.32 4.47 5.61
C LEU A 113 -6.91 3.08 5.91
N SER A 114 -8.22 2.88 5.84
CA SER A 114 -8.83 1.54 5.98
C SER A 114 -8.37 0.55 4.91
N MET A 115 -7.95 1.04 3.73
CA MET A 115 -7.42 0.19 2.66
C MET A 115 -5.97 -0.27 2.91
N TYR A 116 -5.15 0.52 3.62
CA TYR A 116 -3.70 0.30 3.68
C TYR A 116 -3.09 0.22 5.09
N ALA A 117 -3.77 0.78 6.09
CA ALA A 117 -3.36 0.84 7.49
C ALA A 117 -4.49 0.25 8.36
N ASN A 118 -4.65 -1.07 8.27
CA ASN A 118 -5.74 -1.80 8.87
C ASN A 118 -5.21 -2.99 9.70
N ARG A 119 -6.12 -3.89 10.10
CA ARG A 119 -5.78 -5.05 10.92
C ARG A 119 -4.83 -6.02 10.23
N ASP A 120 -4.87 -6.14 8.91
CA ASP A 120 -3.92 -6.99 8.16
C ASP A 120 -2.51 -6.42 8.23
N THR A 121 -2.36 -5.08 8.26
CA THR A 121 -1.08 -4.40 8.49
C THR A 121 -0.49 -4.73 9.86
N LEU A 122 -1.35 -4.89 10.87
CA LEU A 122 -0.95 -5.23 12.23
C LEU A 122 -0.63 -6.73 12.39
N GLU A 123 -1.55 -7.60 11.96
CA GLU A 123 -1.51 -9.03 12.25
C GLU A 123 -0.64 -9.79 11.25
N TYR A 124 -0.55 -9.27 10.03
CA TYR A 124 0.20 -9.85 8.93
C TYR A 124 -0.12 -11.34 8.73
N PRO A 125 -1.39 -11.64 8.36
CA PRO A 125 -1.93 -12.99 8.35
C PRO A 125 -1.24 -13.88 7.32
N GLU A 126 -1.39 -15.20 7.46
CA GLU A 126 -0.74 -16.17 6.58
C GLU A 126 -1.11 -15.97 5.10
N ALA A 127 -2.36 -15.61 4.80
CA ALA A 127 -2.77 -15.31 3.44
C ALA A 127 -1.97 -14.14 2.82
N ALA A 128 -1.64 -13.12 3.60
CA ALA A 128 -0.80 -12.01 3.14
C ALA A 128 0.65 -12.47 2.90
N ARG A 129 1.19 -13.33 3.77
CA ARG A 129 2.52 -13.92 3.60
C ARG A 129 2.61 -14.80 2.35
N GLN A 130 1.57 -15.58 2.08
CA GLN A 130 1.46 -16.39 0.87
C GLN A 130 1.31 -15.52 -0.39
N GLY A 131 0.55 -14.41 -0.32
CA GLY A 131 0.49 -13.43 -1.40
C GLY A 131 1.86 -12.89 -1.81
N ILE A 132 2.75 -12.63 -0.85
CA ILE A 132 4.12 -12.17 -1.13
C ILE A 132 4.95 -13.28 -1.76
N LYS A 133 4.90 -14.50 -1.21
CA LYS A 133 5.58 -15.66 -1.82
C LYS A 133 5.14 -15.86 -3.27
N GLU A 134 3.83 -15.77 -3.53
CA GLU A 134 3.28 -15.92 -4.87
C GLU A 134 3.72 -14.78 -5.82
N LEU A 135 3.78 -13.53 -5.34
CA LEU A 135 4.29 -12.41 -6.12
C LEU A 135 5.74 -12.61 -6.54
N PHE A 136 6.61 -13.00 -5.61
CA PHE A 136 8.03 -13.25 -5.91
C PHE A 136 8.22 -14.48 -6.80
N ARG A 137 7.44 -15.54 -6.59
CA ARG A 137 7.44 -16.74 -7.45
C ARG A 137 7.10 -16.37 -8.90
N ARG A 138 5.99 -15.65 -9.11
CA ARG A 138 5.59 -15.17 -10.45
C ARG A 138 6.60 -14.22 -11.07
N GLY A 139 7.22 -13.34 -10.26
CA GLY A 139 8.26 -12.44 -10.74
C GLY A 139 9.49 -13.20 -11.24
N TYR A 140 9.85 -14.30 -10.59
CA TYR A 140 10.92 -15.19 -11.04
C TYR A 140 10.51 -15.97 -12.31
N ASP A 141 9.33 -16.59 -12.32
CA ASP A 141 8.85 -17.37 -13.47
C ASP A 141 8.74 -16.55 -14.76
N THR A 142 8.50 -15.24 -14.64
CA THR A 142 8.40 -14.30 -15.77
C THR A 142 9.72 -13.60 -16.10
N GLY A 143 10.80 -13.89 -15.38
CA GLY A 143 12.14 -13.32 -15.60
C GLY A 143 12.32 -11.87 -15.13
N ILE A 144 11.32 -11.27 -14.47
CA ILE A 144 11.44 -9.94 -13.84
C ILE A 144 12.43 -9.98 -12.68
N ILE A 145 12.40 -11.07 -11.92
CA ILE A 145 13.35 -11.36 -10.84
C ILE A 145 14.33 -12.41 -11.37
N SER A 146 15.62 -12.11 -11.31
CA SER A 146 16.66 -12.94 -11.94
C SER A 146 16.94 -14.26 -11.20
N HIS A 147 16.57 -14.35 -9.92
CA HIS A 147 16.86 -15.51 -9.07
C HIS A 147 15.72 -15.79 -8.10
N PRO A 148 15.54 -17.04 -7.63
CA PRO A 148 14.56 -17.34 -6.60
C PRO A 148 14.83 -16.56 -5.31
N VAL A 149 13.79 -16.01 -4.70
CA VAL A 149 13.89 -15.25 -3.45
C VAL A 149 13.32 -16.04 -2.29
N THR A 150 14.14 -16.33 -1.29
CA THR A 150 13.67 -16.84 0.00
C THR A 150 13.26 -15.67 0.88
N ILE A 151 11.96 -15.61 1.19
CA ILE A 151 11.40 -14.55 2.03
C ILE A 151 11.54 -14.93 3.50
N GLU A 152 12.18 -14.06 4.27
CA GLU A 152 12.23 -14.14 5.73
C GLU A 152 11.36 -13.02 6.31
N PHE A 153 10.50 -13.40 7.26
CA PHE A 153 9.64 -12.44 7.94
C PHE A 153 10.26 -12.05 9.27
N ALA A 154 10.35 -10.75 9.52
CA ALA A 154 10.73 -10.24 10.83
C ALA A 154 9.72 -10.70 11.91
N PRO A 155 10.17 -10.92 13.14
CA PRO A 155 9.32 -11.33 14.27
C PRO A 155 8.33 -10.24 14.67
#